data_AF-A0A8J6IUF6-F1
#
_entry.id   AF-A0A8J6IUF6-F1
#
_cell.length_a   1.000
_cell.length_b   1.000
_cell.length_c   1.000
_cell.angle_alpha   90.00
_cell.angle_beta   90.00
_cell.angle_gamma   90.00
#
_symmetry.space_group_name_H-M   'P 1'
#
loop_
_entity.id
_entity.type
_entity.pdbx_description
1 polymer ?
#
loop_
_entity_poly.entity_id
_entity_poly.type
_entity_poly.pdbx_seq_one_letter_code
_entity_poly.pdbx_strand_id
1 'polypeptide(L)'
;MSHRRVDIFKELLDKIVTKLSENNEVTENDLIIFARLDGKLISGDVQNGSSKISDEQKSKLFINVALNNAITCPICKGYLDVDKSVSYDHIQRVREGGIGVAENIQLSHPYCNQSIKQ
;
A
#
# COMPACT_ATOMS: atom_id res chain seq x y z
N MET A 1 -2.83 28.30 22.56
CA MET A 1 -3.19 27.71 21.24
C MET A 1 -1.94 27.63 20.38
N SER A 2 -1.67 26.52 19.67
CA SER A 2 -0.44 26.35 18.87
C SER A 2 -0.45 27.32 17.68
N HIS A 3 0.62 28.09 17.45
CA HIS A 3 0.74 29.05 16.33
C HIS A 3 0.33 28.44 14.98
N ARG A 4 0.79 27.20 14.73
CA ARG A 4 0.47 26.44 13.52
C ARG A 4 -1.04 26.28 13.28
N ARG A 5 -1.85 26.18 14.33
CA ARG A 5 -3.32 26.09 14.20
C ARG A 5 -3.96 27.42 13.83
N VAL A 6 -3.39 28.53 14.32
CA VAL A 6 -3.85 29.89 14.00
C VAL A 6 -3.58 30.20 12.53
N ASP A 7 -2.40 29.83 12.02
CA ASP A 7 -2.02 30.06 10.63
C ASP A 7 -2.91 29.28 9.65
N ILE A 8 -3.21 28.01 9.96
CA ILE A 8 -4.13 27.18 9.15
C ILE A 8 -5.52 27.79 9.11
N PHE A 9 -6.03 28.26 10.25
CA PHE A 9 -7.37 28.85 10.32
C PHE A 9 -7.44 30.18 9.57
N LYS A 10 -6.38 30.98 9.63
CA LYS A 10 -6.25 32.22 8.86
C LYS A 10 -6.27 31.94 7.36
N GLU A 11 -5.44 31.01 6.87
CA GLU A 11 -5.41 30.62 5.46
C GLU A 11 -6.77 30.11 4.97
N LEU A 12 -7.49 29.35 5.79
CA LEU A 12 -8.83 28.86 5.47
C LEU A 12 -9.83 30.02 5.31
N LEU A 13 -9.86 30.96 6.26
CA LEU A 13 -10.75 32.12 6.20
C LEU A 13 -10.43 33.01 5.00
N ASP A 14 -9.15 33.29 4.74
CA ASP A 14 -8.72 34.11 3.60
C ASP A 14 -9.18 33.50 2.27
N LYS A 15 -9.07 32.17 2.10
CA LYS A 15 -9.51 31.47 0.88
C LYS A 15 -11.03 31.46 0.71
N ILE A 16 -11.78 31.27 1.78
CA ILE A 16 -13.26 31.32 1.74
C ILE A 16 -13.73 32.72 1.35
N VAL A 17 -13.17 33.75 1.99
CA VAL A 17 -13.51 35.16 1.70
C VAL A 17 -13.18 35.52 0.26
N THR A 18 -12.01 35.11 -0.24
CA THR A 18 -11.61 35.36 -1.64
C THR A 18 -12.58 34.70 -2.62
N LYS A 19 -12.93 33.43 -2.40
CA LYS A 19 -13.83 32.68 -3.28
C LYS A 19 -15.25 33.27 -3.32
N LEU A 20 -15.76 33.68 -2.15
CA LEU A 20 -17.05 34.38 -2.06
C LEU A 20 -17.00 35.77 -2.69
N SER A 21 -15.87 36.48 -2.58
CA SER A 21 -15.67 37.79 -3.21
C SER A 21 -15.63 37.70 -4.75
N GLU A 22 -15.24 36.56 -5.30
CA GLU A 22 -15.27 36.27 -6.74
C GLU A 22 -16.64 35.77 -7.22
N ASN A 23 -17.65 35.77 -6.34
CA ASN A 23 -19.02 35.29 -6.60
C ASN A 23 -19.10 33.79 -6.96
N ASN A 24 -18.10 33.01 -6.53
CA ASN A 24 -18.08 31.56 -6.69
C ASN A 24 -18.71 30.87 -5.48
N GLU A 25 -19.46 29.79 -5.72
CA GLU A 25 -20.00 28.96 -4.63
C GLU A 25 -18.88 28.18 -3.92
N VAL A 26 -18.96 28.15 -2.59
CA VAL A 26 -18.06 27.34 -1.75
C VAL A 26 -18.73 25.98 -1.52
N THR A 27 -18.15 24.93 -2.10
CA THR A 27 -18.63 23.56 -1.95
C THR A 27 -17.97 22.86 -0.76
N GLU A 28 -18.51 21.73 -0.32
CA GLU A 28 -17.94 20.92 0.76
C GLU A 28 -16.51 20.45 0.45
N ASN A 29 -16.21 20.14 -0.81
CA ASN A 29 -14.86 19.77 -1.26
C ASN A 29 -13.87 20.93 -1.08
N ASP A 30 -14.29 22.17 -1.30
CA ASP A 30 -13.44 23.34 -1.10
C ASP A 30 -13.08 23.52 0.37
N LEU A 31 -14.03 23.29 1.28
CA LEU A 31 -13.79 23.34 2.72
C LEU A 31 -12.76 22.29 3.16
N ILE A 32 -12.82 21.07 2.61
CA ILE A 32 -11.86 20.01 2.92
C ILE A 32 -10.45 20.39 2.43
N ILE A 33 -10.34 20.96 1.23
CA ILE A 33 -9.06 21.42 0.64
C ILE A 33 -8.51 22.63 1.40
N PHE A 34 -9.35 23.60 1.76
CA PHE A 34 -8.94 24.80 2.49
C PHE A 34 -8.49 24.47 3.92
N ALA A 35 -9.11 23.47 4.54
CA ALA A 35 -8.75 23.01 5.87
C ALA A 35 -7.46 22.16 5.89
N ARG A 36 -6.82 21.94 4.73
CA ARG A 36 -5.69 21.02 4.56
C ARG A 36 -6.00 19.60 5.05
N LEU A 37 -7.27 19.21 4.93
CA LEU A 37 -7.77 17.89 5.31
C LEU A 37 -7.74 16.91 4.14
N ASP A 38 -7.47 17.39 2.93
CA ASP A 38 -7.29 16.65 1.69
C ASP A 38 -6.30 15.48 1.85
N GLY A 39 -5.15 15.71 2.47
CA GLY A 39 -4.14 14.67 2.73
C GLY A 39 -4.47 13.70 3.87
N LYS A 40 -5.53 13.94 4.66
CA LYS A 40 -5.93 13.07 5.78
C LYS A 40 -7.23 12.30 5.53
N LEU A 41 -8.12 12.83 4.69
CA LEU A 41 -9.44 12.26 4.43
C LEU A 41 -9.58 11.61 3.05
N ILE A 42 -8.93 12.15 2.01
CA ILE A 42 -9.27 11.78 0.61
C ILE A 42 -8.24 10.81 0.02
N SER A 43 -6.99 10.82 0.47
CA SER A 43 -5.99 9.85 0.01
C SER A 43 -4.91 9.73 1.07
N GLY A 44 -4.54 8.51 1.44
CA GLY A 44 -3.36 8.21 2.27
C GLY A 44 -2.03 8.51 1.55
N ASP A 45 -1.99 9.56 0.73
CA ASP A 45 -0.82 10.19 0.15
C ASP A 45 -0.98 11.69 0.31
N VAL A 46 -0.18 12.25 1.23
CA VAL A 46 0.15 13.66 1.18
C VAL A 46 0.96 13.86 -0.09
N GLN A 47 0.33 14.35 -1.15
CA GLN A 47 1.04 14.86 -2.32
C GLN A 47 1.75 16.16 -1.91
N ASN A 48 2.84 16.01 -1.16
CA ASN A 48 3.79 17.07 -0.96
C ASN A 48 4.40 17.35 -2.33
N GLY A 49 3.96 18.43 -2.98
CA GLY A 49 4.59 18.98 -4.19
C GLY A 49 6.02 19.48 -3.98
N SER A 50 6.70 19.03 -2.92
CA SER A 50 8.09 19.27 -2.64
C SER A 50 8.94 18.22 -3.35
N SER A 51 9.98 18.65 -4.07
CA SER A 51 10.99 17.77 -4.70
C SER A 51 11.84 16.97 -3.69
N LYS A 52 11.54 17.05 -2.39
CA LYS A 52 12.19 16.27 -1.33
C LYS A 52 11.33 15.05 -1.00
N ILE A 53 11.92 13.87 -1.17
CA ILE A 53 11.32 12.59 -0.80
C ILE A 53 11.28 12.51 0.73
N SER A 54 10.08 12.45 1.32
CA SER A 54 9.92 12.26 2.77
C SER A 54 10.21 10.81 3.17
N ASP A 55 10.56 10.58 4.44
CA ASP A 55 10.78 9.21 4.95
C ASP A 55 9.50 8.37 4.92
N GLU A 56 8.34 9.02 5.02
CA GLU A 56 7.02 8.40 4.81
C GLU A 56 6.86 7.89 3.37
N GLN A 57 7.27 8.69 2.37
CA GLN A 57 7.24 8.27 0.97
C GLN A 57 8.23 7.12 0.69
N LYS A 58 9.43 7.14 1.28
CA LYS A 58 10.38 6.02 1.18
C LYS A 58 9.81 4.74 1.78
N SER A 59 9.24 4.83 2.98
CA SER A 59 8.65 3.70 3.68
C SER A 59 7.48 3.11 2.88
N LYS A 60 6.63 3.98 2.34
CA LYS A 60 5.51 3.57 1.48
C LYS A 60 6.00 2.89 0.20
N LEU A 61 7.00 3.47 -0.48
CA LEU A 61 7.58 2.87 -1.67
C LEU A 61 8.18 1.50 -1.37
N PHE A 62 8.94 1.39 -0.27
CA PHE A 62 9.55 0.13 0.15
C PHE A 62 8.51 -0.97 0.37
N ILE A 63 7.45 -0.69 1.12
CA ILE A 63 6.37 -1.65 1.37
C ILE A 63 5.67 -2.05 0.06
N ASN A 64 5.40 -1.09 -0.83
CA ASN A 64 4.78 -1.39 -2.12
C ASN A 64 5.67 -2.27 -3.01
N VAL A 65 6.96 -1.97 -3.09
CA VAL A 65 7.91 -2.76 -3.89
C VAL A 65 8.07 -4.15 -3.29
N ALA A 66 8.16 -4.26 -1.96
CA ALA A 66 8.25 -5.54 -1.26
C ALA A 66 7.02 -6.41 -1.52
N LEU A 67 5.81 -5.85 -1.44
CA LEU A 67 4.56 -6.60 -1.70
C LEU A 67 4.42 -7.01 -3.17
N ASN A 68 4.75 -6.13 -4.11
CA ASN A 68 4.66 -6.44 -5.54
C ASN A 68 5.64 -7.53 -5.98
N ASN A 69 6.83 -7.60 -5.36
CA ASN A 69 7.84 -8.60 -5.67
C ASN A 69 7.81 -9.79 -4.69
N ALA A 70 6.88 -9.81 -3.74
CA ALA A 70 6.79 -10.89 -2.78
C ALA A 70 6.38 -12.19 -3.48
N ILE A 71 7.08 -13.27 -3.13
CA ILE A 71 6.79 -14.59 -3.65
C ILE A 71 5.43 -15.03 -3.08
N THR A 72 4.57 -15.59 -3.93
CA THR A 72 3.25 -16.06 -3.53
C THR A 72 3.14 -17.57 -3.70
N CYS A 73 2.36 -18.20 -2.83
CA CYS A 73 2.11 -19.62 -2.85
C CYS A 73 1.23 -19.98 -4.06
N PRO A 74 1.62 -20.92 -4.93
CA PRO A 74 0.83 -21.29 -6.09
C PRO A 74 -0.51 -21.95 -5.73
N ILE A 75 -0.64 -22.45 -4.49
CA ILE A 75 -1.82 -23.13 -3.99
C ILE A 75 -2.89 -22.13 -3.51
N CYS A 76 -2.54 -21.26 -2.56
CA CYS A 76 -3.50 -20.33 -1.94
C CYS A 76 -3.38 -18.89 -2.43
N LYS A 77 -2.37 -18.59 -3.27
CA LYS A 77 -2.00 -17.25 -3.74
C LYS A 77 -1.66 -16.25 -2.63
N GLY A 78 -1.47 -16.71 -1.40
CA GLY A 78 -0.99 -15.89 -0.28
C GLY A 78 0.53 -15.69 -0.34
N TYR A 79 1.03 -14.62 0.28
CA TYR A 79 2.46 -14.34 0.37
C TYR A 79 3.23 -15.43 1.14
N LEU A 80 4.39 -15.82 0.62
CA LEU A 80 5.30 -16.78 1.23
C LEU A 80 6.40 -16.04 1.99
N ASP A 81 6.62 -16.46 3.22
CA ASP A 81 7.79 -16.07 4.00
C ASP A 81 8.91 -17.09 3.76
N VAL A 82 9.75 -16.81 2.76
CA VAL A 82 10.83 -17.70 2.30
C VAL A 82 11.90 -17.99 3.34
N ASP A 83 12.11 -17.08 4.30
CA ASP A 83 13.13 -17.24 5.33
C ASP A 83 12.69 -18.18 6.46
N LYS A 84 11.39 -18.23 6.76
CA LYS A 84 10.88 -18.88 7.98
C LYS A 84 9.98 -20.08 7.75
N SER A 85 9.22 -20.11 6.66
CA SER A 85 8.13 -21.09 6.53
C SER A 85 7.78 -21.39 5.08
N VAL A 86 8.65 -22.18 4.44
CA VAL A 86 8.43 -22.72 3.10
C VAL A 86 8.67 -24.21 3.05
N SER A 87 7.90 -24.88 2.21
CA SER A 87 8.10 -26.29 1.86
C SER A 87 8.40 -26.39 0.37
N TYR A 88 9.39 -27.23 0.06
CA TYR A 88 9.80 -27.58 -1.29
C TYR A 88 9.15 -28.90 -1.66
N ASP A 89 8.28 -28.91 -2.66
CA ASP A 89 7.62 -30.14 -3.08
C ASP A 89 7.40 -30.17 -4.60
N HIS A 90 7.21 -31.37 -5.13
CA HIS A 90 7.09 -31.60 -6.55
C HIS A 90 5.74 -31.10 -7.08
N ILE A 91 5.72 -30.33 -8.16
CA ILE A 91 4.49 -29.90 -8.85
C ILE A 91 3.71 -31.15 -9.27
N GLN A 92 4.34 -32.04 -10.04
CA GLN A 92 3.87 -33.37 -10.37
C GLN A 92 4.48 -34.39 -9.40
N ARG A 93 3.63 -35.17 -8.74
CA ARG A 93 4.09 -36.13 -7.73
C ARG A 93 4.92 -37.24 -8.34
N VAL A 94 5.88 -37.75 -7.58
CA VAL A 94 6.73 -38.89 -7.99
C VAL A 94 5.88 -40.12 -8.36
N ARG A 95 4.77 -40.35 -7.65
CA ARG A 95 3.82 -41.45 -7.95
C ARG A 95 3.14 -41.34 -9.32
N GLU A 96 3.08 -40.14 -9.88
CA GLU A 96 2.52 -39.85 -11.21
C GLU A 96 3.63 -39.68 -12.28
N GLY A 97 4.87 -40.11 -11.97
CA GLY A 97 6.02 -39.99 -12.87
C GLY A 97 6.78 -38.68 -12.76
N GLY A 98 6.53 -37.87 -11.73
CA GLY A 98 7.27 -36.63 -11.49
C GLY A 98 8.74 -36.85 -11.18
N ILE A 99 9.61 -36.06 -11.81
CA ILE A 99 11.08 -36.14 -11.67
C ILE A 99 11.56 -35.01 -10.74
N GLY A 100 12.61 -35.23 -9.97
CA GLY A 100 13.22 -34.23 -9.07
C GLY A 100 14.04 -33.14 -9.78
N VAL A 101 13.52 -32.56 -10.86
CA VAL A 101 14.13 -31.40 -11.56
C VAL A 101 13.62 -30.10 -10.97
N ALA A 102 14.43 -29.04 -10.99
CA ALA A 102 14.06 -27.73 -10.43
C ALA A 102 12.75 -27.17 -11.02
N GLU A 103 12.48 -27.47 -12.29
CA GLU A 103 11.25 -27.11 -13.01
C GLU A 103 10.00 -27.79 -12.43
N ASN A 104 10.16 -28.97 -11.83
CA ASN A 104 9.08 -29.72 -11.20
C ASN A 104 9.05 -29.48 -9.68
N ILE A 105 9.83 -28.54 -9.13
CA ILE A 105 9.81 -28.22 -7.69
C ILE A 105 9.15 -26.85 -7.51
N GLN A 106 8.21 -26.77 -6.57
CA GLN A 106 7.55 -25.52 -6.21
C GLN A 106 7.70 -25.21 -4.72
N LEU A 107 7.76 -23.91 -4.44
CA LEU A 107 7.66 -23.35 -3.09
C LEU A 107 6.18 -23.24 -2.72
N SER A 108 5.81 -23.75 -1.55
CA SER A 108 4.47 -23.61 -1.01
C SER A 108 4.49 -23.49 0.51
N HIS A 109 3.39 -23.06 1.10
CA HIS A 109 3.31 -23.04 2.56
C HIS A 109 3.30 -24.48 3.11
N PRO A 110 3.91 -24.73 4.27
CA PRO A 110 3.89 -26.07 4.89
C PRO A 110 2.48 -26.64 5.09
N TYR A 111 1.53 -25.79 5.51
CA TYR A 111 0.13 -26.21 5.68
C TYR A 111 -0.55 -26.49 4.33
N CYS A 112 -0.34 -25.65 3.30
CA CYS A 112 -0.88 -25.88 1.96
C CYS A 112 -0.37 -27.21 1.39
N ASN A 113 0.91 -27.49 1.60
CA ASN A 113 1.50 -28.73 1.13
C ASN A 113 0.88 -29.95 1.83
N GLN A 114 0.76 -29.92 3.16
CA GLN A 114 0.17 -31.01 3.94
C GLN A 114 -1.31 -31.25 3.65
N SER A 115 -2.10 -30.18 3.44
CA SER A 115 -3.54 -30.30 3.22
C SER A 115 -3.90 -30.84 1.83
N ILE A 116 -3.06 -30.63 0.82
CA ILE A 116 -3.38 -31.00 -0.57
C ILE A 116 -2.59 -32.21 -1.05
N LYS A 117 -1.35 -32.40 -0.56
CA LYS A 117 -0.40 -33.35 -1.17
C LYS A 117 -0.22 -34.71 -0.49
N GLN A 118 -1.15 -35.13 0.38
CA GLN A 118 -1.16 -36.53 0.88
C GLN A 118 -1.22 -37.57 -0.25
#